data_AF-A0ABD1XSF8-F1
#
_entry.id   AF-A0ABD1XSF8-F1
#
_cell.length_a   1.000
_cell.length_b   1.000
_cell.length_c   1.000
_cell.angle_alpha   90.00
_cell.angle_beta   90.00
_cell.angle_gamma   90.00
#
_symmetry.space_group_name_H-M   'P 1'
#
loop_
_entity.id
_entity.type
_entity.pdbx_description
1 polymer ?
#
loop_
_entity_poly.entity_id
_entity_poly.type
_entity_poly.pdbx_seq_one_letter_code
_entity_poly.pdbx_strand_id
1 'polypeptide(L)'
;MQIFVKTLTGKTITLETSWRCEEAQKKTYTKPKKIKHKKKKVKLAVLQYYKVDDSGKVQRLRRQCPTCLVWCWTFMANHFDRHYCGKCGLTYVYQKAGGD
;
A
#
# COMPACT_ATOMS: atom_id res chain seq x y z
N MET A 1 38.96 1.25 37.42
CA MET A 1 39.66 1.09 38.72
C MET A 1 40.00 2.48 39.23
N GLN A 2 39.24 3.01 40.18
CA GLN A 2 39.56 4.26 40.87
C GLN A 2 40.43 3.93 42.08
N ILE A 3 41.62 4.51 42.13
CA ILE A 3 42.60 4.33 43.21
C ILE A 3 42.30 5.41 44.25
N PHE A 4 41.87 5.00 45.45
CA PHE A 4 41.45 5.90 46.51
C PHE A 4 42.61 6.18 47.47
N VAL A 5 43.42 7.21 47.18
CA VAL A 5 44.49 7.68 48.08
C VAL A 5 43.93 8.86 48.89
N LYS A 6 43.63 8.63 50.16
CA LYS A 6 43.11 9.65 51.09
C LYS A 6 44.25 10.58 51.54
N THR A 7 44.18 11.86 51.22
CA THR A 7 45.00 12.90 51.87
C THR A 7 44.11 13.85 52.69
N LEU A 8 44.56 14.15 53.91
CA LEU A 8 43.82 14.81 55.00
C LEU A 8 43.83 16.35 54.94
N THR A 9 44.09 16.95 53.77
CA THR A 9 44.03 18.40 53.60
C THR A 9 43.26 18.75 52.33
N GLY A 10 41.99 19.10 52.53
CA GLY A 10 41.30 20.13 51.76
C GLY A 10 41.01 19.85 50.28
N LYS A 11 39.70 19.73 50.01
CA LYS A 11 39.05 19.99 48.71
C LYS A 11 39.37 18.96 47.61
N THR A 12 38.65 17.86 47.64
CA THR A 12 38.33 17.08 46.44
C THR A 12 37.52 17.96 45.48
N ILE A 13 38.22 18.61 44.55
CA ILE A 13 37.61 19.21 43.38
C ILE A 13 37.30 18.04 42.44
N THR A 14 36.07 17.53 42.50
CA THR A 14 35.53 16.71 41.43
C THR A 14 35.33 17.63 40.23
N LEU A 15 36.34 17.73 39.36
CA LEU A 15 36.12 18.17 37.99
C LEU A 15 35.38 17.01 37.29
N GLU A 16 34.09 16.91 37.57
CA GLU A 16 33.16 16.11 36.80
C GLU A 16 33.20 16.72 35.39
N THR A 17 33.85 16.05 34.46
CA THR A 17 33.78 16.39 33.03
C THR A 17 32.34 16.19 32.62
N SER A 18 31.56 17.28 32.66
CA SER A 18 30.21 17.29 32.12
C SER A 18 30.31 17.32 30.60
N TRP A 19 30.76 16.22 29.99
CA TRP A 19 30.43 15.94 28.60
C TRP A 19 28.95 15.62 28.56
N ARG A 20 28.15 16.66 28.38
CA ARG A 20 26.77 16.51 27.95
C ARG A 20 26.81 16.00 26.52
N CYS A 21 26.86 14.67 26.39
CA CYS A 21 26.49 14.02 25.14
C CYS A 21 25.00 14.27 24.98
N GLU A 22 24.64 15.20 24.10
CA GLU A 22 23.25 15.54 23.85
C GLU A 22 22.60 14.35 23.16
N GLU A 23 21.99 13.50 23.98
CA GLU A 23 21.34 12.28 23.54
C GLU A 23 20.21 12.67 22.57
N ALA A 24 20.37 12.32 21.30
CA ALA A 24 19.44 12.72 20.25
C ALA A 24 18.02 12.29 20.62
N GLN A 25 17.16 13.26 20.91
CA GLN A 25 15.80 12.97 21.34
C GLN A 25 15.06 12.15 20.27
N LYS A 26 14.56 10.99 20.67
CA LYS A 26 13.71 10.17 19.79
C LYS A 26 12.51 11.00 19.38
N LYS A 27 12.31 11.15 18.07
CA LYS A 27 11.15 11.88 17.53
C LYS A 27 9.87 11.22 18.04
N THR A 28 9.15 11.91 18.91
CA THR A 28 7.83 11.50 19.38
C THR A 28 6.84 11.66 18.24
N TYR A 29 6.47 10.55 17.60
CA TYR A 29 5.49 10.56 16.52
C TYR A 29 4.08 10.56 17.12
N THR A 30 3.33 11.65 16.88
CA THR A 30 2.02 11.90 17.50
C THR A 30 0.87 11.13 16.86
N LYS A 31 1.08 10.53 15.67
CA LYS A 31 0.05 9.78 14.94
C LYS A 31 0.41 8.29 14.90
N PRO A 32 -0.54 7.36 14.75
CA PRO A 32 -0.19 5.97 14.49
C PRO A 32 0.39 5.81 13.08
N LYS A 33 1.35 4.90 12.90
CA LYS A 33 1.96 4.63 11.60
C LYS A 33 0.91 4.06 10.64
N LYS A 34 0.74 4.70 9.47
CA LYS A 34 -0.23 4.29 8.45
C LYS A 34 0.05 2.85 7.99
N ILE A 35 -0.94 1.97 8.19
CA ILE A 35 -0.90 0.59 7.70
C ILE A 35 -0.93 0.60 6.17
N LYS A 36 -0.04 -0.19 5.55
CA LYS A 36 0.06 -0.28 4.08
C LYS A 36 -1.07 -1.16 3.52
N HIS A 37 -1.55 -0.82 2.33
CA HIS A 37 -2.57 -1.62 1.65
C HIS A 37 -2.00 -3.00 1.28
N LYS A 38 -2.64 -4.07 1.77
CA LYS A 38 -2.35 -5.44 1.38
C LYS A 38 -3.28 -5.84 0.24
N LYS A 39 -2.72 -6.35 -0.86
CA LYS A 39 -3.50 -6.83 -2.02
C LYS A 39 -4.24 -8.12 -1.65
N LYS A 40 -5.54 -8.16 -1.89
CA LYS A 40 -6.36 -9.37 -1.72
C LYS A 40 -6.07 -10.33 -2.86
N LYS A 41 -5.57 -11.54 -2.56
CA LYS A 41 -5.36 -12.60 -3.56
C LYS A 41 -6.63 -13.43 -3.67
N VAL A 42 -7.44 -13.16 -4.69
CA VAL A 42 -8.61 -13.99 -5.02
C VAL A 42 -8.11 -15.16 -5.87
N LYS A 43 -8.28 -16.38 -5.38
CA LYS A 43 -7.91 -17.59 -6.10
C LYS A 43 -8.82 -17.75 -7.32
N LEU A 44 -8.25 -18.16 -8.46
CA LEU A 44 -9.00 -18.50 -9.69
C LEU A 44 -9.92 -17.39 -10.23
N ALA A 45 -9.52 -16.11 -10.09
CA ALA A 45 -10.32 -14.97 -10.54
C ALA A 45 -10.68 -14.98 -12.04
N VAL A 46 -9.91 -15.71 -12.87
CA VAL A 46 -10.12 -15.80 -14.32
C VAL A 46 -11.38 -16.58 -14.69
N LEU A 47 -11.75 -17.61 -13.91
CA LEU A 47 -12.92 -18.44 -14.20
C LEU A 47 -14.23 -17.63 -14.09
N GLN A 48 -14.26 -16.58 -13.28
CA GLN A 48 -15.43 -15.71 -13.11
C GLN A 48 -15.78 -14.88 -14.36
N TYR A 49 -14.94 -14.88 -15.39
CA TYR A 49 -15.20 -14.16 -16.64
C TYR A 49 -15.98 -14.99 -17.66
N TYR A 50 -16.08 -16.31 -17.45
CA TYR A 50 -16.66 -17.25 -18.40
C TYR A 50 -17.84 -18.00 -17.76
N LYS A 51 -18.88 -18.23 -18.56
CA LYS A 51 -19.91 -19.24 -18.27
C LYS A 51 -19.80 -20.33 -19.32
N VAL A 52 -19.82 -21.57 -18.87
CA VAL A 52 -19.87 -22.74 -19.74
C VAL A 52 -21.30 -23.26 -19.67
N ASP A 53 -21.97 -23.32 -20.81
CA ASP A 53 -23.29 -23.93 -20.93
C ASP A 53 -23.14 -25.46 -21.13
N ASP A 54 -24.18 -26.25 -20.82
CA ASP A 54 -24.15 -27.72 -20.91
C ASP A 54 -23.90 -28.23 -22.35
N SER A 55 -24.13 -27.37 -23.35
CA SER A 55 -23.81 -27.63 -24.76
C SER A 55 -22.35 -27.34 -25.12
N GLY A 56 -21.49 -27.09 -24.13
CA GLY A 56 -20.05 -26.82 -24.29
C GLY A 56 -19.72 -25.44 -24.90
N LYS A 57 -20.70 -24.54 -25.01
CA LYS A 57 -20.47 -23.17 -25.50
C LYS A 57 -19.98 -22.29 -24.36
N VAL A 58 -18.96 -21.48 -24.64
CA VAL A 58 -18.32 -20.58 -23.66
C VAL A 58 -18.78 -19.16 -23.91
N GLN A 59 -19.54 -18.59 -22.97
CA GLN A 59 -19.96 -17.19 -23.00
C GLN A 59 -19.01 -16.31 -22.19
N ARG A 60 -18.64 -15.15 -22.74
CA ARG A 60 -17.82 -14.14 -22.06
C ARG A 60 -18.71 -13.11 -21.36
N LEU A 61 -18.54 -12.94 -20.04
CA LEU A 61 -19.39 -12.06 -19.23
C LEU A 61 -18.96 -10.59 -19.20
N ARG A 62 -17.69 -10.28 -19.46
CA ARG A 62 -17.14 -8.92 -19.34
C ARG A 62 -16.69 -8.38 -20.69
N ARG A 63 -16.79 -7.06 -20.85
CA ARG A 63 -16.36 -6.34 -22.04
C ARG A 63 -14.83 -6.37 -22.18
N GLN A 64 -14.35 -6.53 -23.41
CA GLN A 64 -12.93 -6.45 -23.75
C GLN A 64 -12.52 -4.99 -24.02
N CYS A 65 -11.28 -4.64 -23.65
CA CYS A 65 -10.73 -3.31 -23.89
C CYS A 65 -10.42 -3.11 -25.40
N PRO A 66 -10.91 -2.03 -26.04
CA PRO A 66 -10.71 -1.78 -27.47
C PRO A 66 -9.41 -1.07 -27.83
N THR A 67 -8.65 -0.53 -26.87
CA THR A 67 -7.36 0.17 -27.13
C THR A 67 -6.17 -0.68 -26.73
N CYS A 68 -6.39 -1.69 -25.89
CA CYS A 68 -5.37 -2.63 -25.45
C CYS A 68 -4.98 -3.66 -26.54
N LEU A 69 -5.24 -3.33 -27.82
CA LEU A 69 -5.32 -4.24 -28.97
C LEU A 69 -4.04 -5.01 -29.28
N VAL A 70 -2.90 -4.59 -28.75
CA VAL A 70 -1.63 -5.32 -28.93
C VAL A 70 -1.66 -6.69 -28.24
N TRP A 71 -2.55 -6.90 -27.25
CA TRP A 71 -2.76 -8.19 -26.61
C TRP A 71 -4.26 -8.40 -26.30
N CYS A 72 -4.98 -8.94 -27.27
CA CYS A 72 -6.42 -9.21 -27.28
C CYS A 72 -6.83 -10.27 -26.22
N TRP A 73 -6.86 -9.89 -24.93
CA TRP A 73 -7.50 -10.70 -23.86
C TRP A 73 -7.77 -9.93 -22.55
N THR A 74 -7.63 -8.60 -22.53
CA THR A 74 -7.80 -7.83 -21.28
C THR A 74 -9.27 -7.45 -21.06
N PHE A 75 -9.91 -8.06 -20.06
CA PHE A 75 -11.25 -7.70 -19.62
C PHE A 75 -11.26 -6.37 -18.85
N MET A 76 -12.28 -5.57 -19.09
CA MET A 76 -12.53 -4.36 -18.30
C MET A 76 -13.20 -4.73 -16.96
N ALA A 77 -12.80 -4.05 -15.89
CA ALA A 77 -13.45 -4.13 -14.60
C ALA A 77 -14.84 -3.48 -14.69
N ASN A 78 -15.85 -4.17 -14.19
CA ASN A 78 -17.19 -3.63 -14.06
C ASN A 78 -17.34 -3.01 -12.67
N HIS A 79 -17.28 -1.69 -12.59
CA HIS A 79 -17.72 -0.93 -11.43
C HIS A 79 -19.17 -0.47 -11.66
N PHE A 80 -19.86 -0.06 -10.60
CA PHE A 80 -21.26 0.32 -10.68
C PHE A 80 -21.54 1.45 -11.69
N ASP A 81 -20.65 2.42 -11.75
CA ASP A 81 -20.74 3.66 -12.51
C ASP A 81 -19.90 3.64 -13.81
N ARG A 82 -18.94 2.71 -13.90
CA ARG A 82 -17.93 2.74 -14.97
C ARG A 82 -17.36 1.38 -15.33
N HIS A 83 -16.95 1.24 -16.58
CA HIS A 83 -16.01 0.21 -17.01
C HIS A 83 -14.60 0.76 -17.01
N TYR A 84 -13.71 0.12 -16.26
CA TYR A 84 -12.32 0.55 -16.13
C TYR A 84 -11.36 -0.51 -16.66
N CYS A 85 -10.41 -0.10 -17.50
CA CYS A 85 -9.29 -0.95 -17.89
C CYS A 85 -8.12 -0.76 -16.93
N GLY A 86 -7.77 -1.82 -16.19
CA GLY A 86 -6.63 -1.79 -15.26
C GLY A 86 -5.24 -1.67 -15.92
N LYS A 87 -5.14 -1.83 -17.25
CA LYS A 87 -3.85 -1.79 -17.98
C LYS A 87 -3.63 -0.47 -18.72
N CYS A 88 -4.63 0.01 -19.44
CA CYS A 88 -4.54 1.27 -20.21
C CYS A 88 -5.17 2.47 -19.50
N GLY A 89 -5.82 2.27 -18.36
CA GLY A 89 -6.46 3.36 -17.61
C GLY A 89 -7.76 3.89 -18.22
N LEU A 90 -8.19 3.36 -19.37
CA LEU A 90 -9.42 3.80 -20.05
C LEU A 90 -10.67 3.54 -19.21
N THR A 91 -11.51 4.56 -19.12
CA THR A 91 -12.77 4.55 -18.40
C THR A 91 -13.93 4.85 -19.35
N TYR A 92 -14.90 3.95 -19.43
CA TYR A 92 -16.21 4.26 -20.00
C TYR A 92 -17.20 4.46 -18.85
N VAL A 93 -17.96 5.54 -18.87
CA VAL A 93 -19.03 5.81 -17.91
C VAL A 93 -20.35 5.41 -18.55
N TYR A 94 -21.24 4.77 -17.80
CA TYR A 94 -22.58 4.49 -18.30
C TYR A 94 -23.34 5.81 -18.44
N GLN A 95 -23.82 6.13 -19.64
CA GLN A 95 -24.85 7.16 -19.78
C GLN A 95 -26.11 6.60 -19.12
N LYS A 96 -26.46 7.09 -17.93
CA LYS A 96 -27.81 6.90 -17.43
C LYS A 96 -28.74 7.60 -18.40
N ALA A 97 -29.73 6.88 -18.93
CA ALA A 97 -30.74 7.40 -19.86
C ALA A 97 -31.73 8.36 -19.15
N GLY A 98 -31.21 9.32 -18.39
CA GLY A 98 -31.97 10.25 -17.55
C GLY A 98 -31.02 11.27 -16.92
N GLY A 99 -30.28 11.97 -17.77
CA GLY A 99 -29.69 13.26 -17.41
C GLY A 99 -30.51 14.34 -18.09
N ASP A 100 -31.24 15.11 -17.31
CA ASP A 100 -31.65 16.47 -17.69
C ASP A 100 -30.43 17.34 -18.01
#